data_AF-A0A1V1V0V3-F1
#
_entry.id   AF-A0A1V1V0V3-F1
#
_cell.length_a   1.000
_cell.length_b   1.000
_cell.length_c   1.000
_cell.angle_alpha   90.00
_cell.angle_beta   90.00
_cell.angle_gamma   90.00
#
_symmetry.space_group_name_H-M   'P 1'
#
loop_
_entity.id
_entity.type
_entity.pdbx_description
1 polymer ?
#
loop_
_entity_poly.entity_id
_entity_poly.type
_entity_poly.pdbx_seq_one_letter_code
_entity_poly.pdbx_strand_id
1 'polypeptide(L)'
;MAWTDDDRVGAQSAYHSAIAIELGLKAYILHRGFSDDWTRVWLRHDLGKALRCVRMLGFEGVPDGIAELADVLGPLYGSGALRTGMKPDLPLPPEVADHAICDLLSAVEAAIRIDSRIDR
;
A
#
# COMPACT_ATOMS: atom_id res chain seq x y z
N MET A 1 -16.37 -15.72 -25.47
CA MET A 1 -16.05 -14.51 -24.69
C MET A 1 -14.53 -14.46 -24.59
N ALA A 2 -13.88 -13.70 -25.48
CA ALA A 2 -12.43 -13.62 -25.54
C ALA A 2 -11.94 -12.69 -24.43
N TRP A 3 -11.15 -13.20 -23.51
CA TRP A 3 -10.51 -12.41 -22.45
C TRP A 3 -9.37 -11.62 -23.10
N THR A 4 -9.43 -10.29 -23.05
CA THR A 4 -8.41 -9.41 -23.61
C THR A 4 -7.19 -9.33 -22.69
N ASP A 5 -6.00 -9.24 -23.28
CA ASP A 5 -4.71 -9.13 -22.57
C ASP A 5 -4.66 -7.94 -21.60
N ASP A 6 -5.35 -6.84 -21.96
CA ASP A 6 -5.53 -5.61 -21.16
C ASP A 6 -6.20 -5.87 -19.79
N ASP A 7 -7.10 -6.85 -19.70
CA ASP A 7 -7.78 -7.16 -18.43
C ASP A 7 -6.86 -7.90 -17.46
N ARG A 8 -5.95 -8.73 -17.99
CA ARG A 8 -4.93 -9.41 -17.19
C ARG A 8 -3.88 -8.42 -16.67
N VAL A 9 -3.46 -7.48 -17.53
CA VAL A 9 -2.51 -6.42 -17.16
C VAL A 9 -3.10 -5.52 -16.07
N GLY A 10 -4.36 -5.10 -16.21
CA GLY A 10 -5.03 -4.26 -15.21
C GLY A 10 -5.19 -4.94 -13.84
N ALA A 11 -5.62 -6.21 -13.81
CA ALA A 11 -5.77 -6.96 -12.56
C ALA A 11 -4.41 -7.24 -11.89
N GLN A 12 -3.39 -7.56 -12.68
CA GLN A 12 -2.03 -7.79 -12.18
C GLN A 12 -1.40 -6.49 -11.66
N SER A 13 -1.70 -5.35 -12.29
CA SER A 13 -1.31 -4.03 -11.83
C SER A 13 -1.91 -3.72 -10.46
N ALA A 14 -3.23 -3.88 -10.28
CA ALA A 14 -3.90 -3.62 -9.00
C ALA A 14 -3.36 -4.50 -7.84
N TYR A 15 -3.02 -5.76 -8.12
CA TYR A 15 -2.40 -6.65 -7.12
C TYR A 15 -1.02 -6.14 -6.70
N HIS A 16 -0.17 -5.73 -7.64
CA HIS A 16 1.15 -5.19 -7.33
C HIS A 16 1.05 -3.82 -6.63
N SER A 17 0.09 -2.98 -6.99
CA SER A 17 -0.19 -1.73 -6.28
C SER A 17 -0.54 -1.96 -4.82
N ALA A 18 -1.40 -2.94 -4.52
CA ALA A 18 -1.75 -3.29 -3.15
C ALA A 18 -0.53 -3.79 -2.35
N ILE A 19 0.33 -4.60 -2.96
CA ILE A 19 1.59 -5.06 -2.35
C ILE A 19 2.53 -3.88 -2.08
N ALA A 20 2.70 -2.96 -3.04
CA ALA A 20 3.59 -1.82 -2.89
C ALA A 20 3.15 -0.91 -1.71
N ILE A 21 1.85 -0.62 -1.62
CA ILE A 21 1.26 0.14 -0.50
C ILE A 21 1.49 -0.62 0.81
N GLU A 22 1.19 -1.92 0.86
CA GLU A 22 1.37 -2.74 2.07
C GLU A 22 2.82 -2.71 2.58
N LEU A 23 3.78 -2.99 1.69
CA LEU A 23 5.18 -3.09 2.06
C LEU A 23 5.76 -1.73 2.47
N GLY A 24 5.40 -0.64 1.78
CA GLY A 24 5.80 0.71 2.16
C GLY A 24 5.31 1.07 3.57
N LEU A 25 4.03 0.84 3.86
CA LEU A 25 3.48 1.11 5.19
C LEU A 25 4.12 0.23 6.27
N LYS A 26 4.34 -1.06 6.00
CA LYS A 26 5.00 -1.97 6.94
C LYS A 26 6.46 -1.60 7.20
N ALA A 27 7.18 -1.09 6.19
CA ALA A 27 8.55 -0.62 6.38
C ALA A 27 8.61 0.55 7.39
N TYR A 28 7.66 1.49 7.31
CA TYR A 28 7.56 2.55 8.30
C TYR A 28 7.24 2.03 9.71
N ILE A 29 6.28 1.09 9.81
CA ILE A 29 5.89 0.48 11.10
C ILE A 29 7.05 -0.29 11.72
N LEU A 30 7.81 -1.03 10.91
CA LEU A 30 9.03 -1.73 11.33
C LEU A 30 10.07 -0.74 11.86
N HIS A 31 10.27 0.37 11.15
CA HIS A 31 11.18 1.42 11.58
C HIS A 31 10.78 2.06 12.92
N ARG A 32 9.47 2.09 13.23
CA ARG A 32 8.93 2.52 14.54
C ARG A 32 9.06 1.48 15.66
N GLY A 33 9.80 0.40 15.44
CA GLY A 33 10.16 -0.59 16.47
C GLY A 33 9.24 -1.80 16.56
N PHE A 34 8.28 -1.95 15.66
CA PHE A 34 7.44 -3.15 15.59
C PHE A 34 8.15 -4.25 14.80
N SER A 35 7.91 -5.53 15.12
CA SER A 35 8.53 -6.64 14.39
C SER A 35 7.76 -6.99 13.11
N ASP A 36 8.45 -7.61 12.15
CA ASP A 36 7.82 -8.18 10.96
C ASP A 36 6.72 -9.19 11.35
N ASP A 37 6.99 -10.07 12.32
CA ASP A 37 6.02 -11.00 12.89
C ASP A 37 4.76 -10.30 13.40
N TRP A 38 4.92 -9.17 14.10
CA TRP A 38 3.79 -8.39 14.58
C TRP A 38 2.96 -7.86 13.41
N THR A 39 3.59 -7.27 12.39
CA THR A 39 2.87 -6.76 11.21
C THR A 39 2.18 -7.88 10.43
N ARG A 40 2.80 -9.06 10.31
CA ARG A 40 2.21 -10.24 9.66
C ARG A 40 0.98 -10.73 10.40
N VAL A 41 1.02 -10.80 11.73
CA VAL A 41 -0.10 -11.33 12.54
C VAL A 41 -1.24 -10.33 12.63
N TRP A 42 -0.95 -9.06 12.91
CA TRP A 42 -1.94 -8.05 13.27
C TRP A 42 -2.47 -7.23 12.09
N LEU A 43 -1.61 -6.88 11.13
CA LEU A 43 -2.00 -6.11 9.95
C LEU A 43 -2.37 -7.03 8.79
N ARG A 44 -1.64 -8.14 8.58
CA ARG A 44 -1.80 -9.01 7.41
C ARG A 44 -1.83 -8.16 6.14
N HIS A 45 -2.79 -8.41 5.24
CA HIS A 45 -3.04 -7.69 4.00
C HIS A 45 -4.08 -6.56 4.14
N ASP A 46 -4.36 -6.11 5.37
CA ASP A 46 -5.37 -5.08 5.64
C ASP A 46 -4.75 -3.68 5.49
N LEU A 47 -4.89 -3.10 4.29
CA LEU A 47 -4.34 -1.78 3.96
C LEU A 47 -4.93 -0.66 4.82
N GLY A 48 -6.22 -0.73 5.15
CA GLY A 48 -6.88 0.25 6.01
C GLY A 48 -6.31 0.25 7.43
N LYS A 49 -6.04 -0.93 8.00
CA LYS A 49 -5.33 -1.02 9.29
C LYS A 49 -3.91 -0.52 9.22
N ALA A 50 -3.17 -0.85 8.16
CA ALA A 50 -1.81 -0.35 7.98
C ALA A 50 -1.79 1.20 7.93
N LEU A 51 -2.69 1.82 7.15
CA LEU A 51 -2.82 3.28 7.07
C LEU A 51 -3.17 3.92 8.41
N ARG A 52 -4.11 3.33 9.15
CA ARG A 52 -4.46 3.83 10.49
C ARG A 52 -3.27 3.73 11.44
N CYS A 53 -2.52 2.63 11.36
CA CYS A 53 -1.36 2.38 12.21
C CYS A 53 -0.24 3.40 11.95
N VAL A 54 0.15 3.64 10.68
CA VAL A 54 1.20 4.63 10.38
C VAL A 54 0.80 6.04 10.83
N ARG A 55 -0.48 6.43 10.66
CA ARG A 55 -0.99 7.74 11.13
C ARG A 55 -0.91 7.87 12.64
N MET A 56 -1.28 6.83 13.38
CA MET A 56 -1.14 6.79 14.84
C MET A 56 0.33 6.86 15.31
N LEU A 57 1.26 6.42 14.47
CA LEU A 57 2.70 6.49 14.72
C LEU A 57 3.35 7.80 14.22
N GLY A 58 2.53 8.78 13.82
CA GLY A 58 2.99 10.11 13.41
C GLY A 58 3.43 10.22 11.95
N PHE A 59 3.05 9.28 11.08
CA PHE A 59 3.29 9.44 9.65
C PHE A 59 2.27 10.39 9.03
N GLU A 60 2.71 11.61 8.75
CA GLU A 60 1.87 12.66 8.13
C GLU A 60 2.02 12.68 6.60
N GLY A 61 3.04 12.02 6.05
CA GLY A 61 3.37 12.03 4.61
C GLY A 61 2.58 11.06 3.74
N VAL A 62 1.31 10.76 4.09
CA VAL A 62 0.45 9.92 3.24
C VAL A 62 -0.07 10.79 2.08
N PRO A 63 0.28 10.50 0.81
CA PRO A 63 -0.21 11.27 -0.34
C PRO A 63 -1.73 11.16 -0.51
N ASP A 64 -2.30 12.18 -1.15
CA ASP A 64 -3.69 12.15 -1.61
C ASP A 64 -3.90 10.94 -2.55
N GLY A 65 -5.08 10.31 -2.49
CA GLY A 65 -5.41 9.15 -3.32
C GLY A 65 -5.04 7.80 -2.68
N ILE A 66 -4.06 7.74 -1.77
CA ILE A 66 -3.66 6.46 -1.14
C ILE A 66 -4.77 5.90 -0.25
N ALA A 67 -5.52 6.76 0.44
CA ALA A 67 -6.63 6.32 1.27
C ALA A 67 -7.76 5.72 0.41
N GLU A 68 -8.12 6.40 -0.67
CA GLU A 68 -9.13 5.96 -1.63
C GLU A 68 -8.72 4.65 -2.30
N LEU A 69 -7.45 4.53 -2.72
CA LEU A 69 -6.90 3.29 -3.27
C LEU A 69 -6.97 2.15 -2.25
N ALA A 70 -6.62 2.40 -0.98
CA ALA A 70 -6.68 1.38 0.05
C ALA A 70 -8.11 0.93 0.38
N ASP A 71 -9.10 1.82 0.28
CA ASP A 71 -10.51 1.49 0.49
C ASP A 71 -11.04 0.53 -0.59
N VAL A 72 -10.59 0.70 -1.84
CA VAL A 72 -10.96 -0.21 -2.95
C VAL A 72 -10.11 -1.48 -2.96
N LEU A 73 -8.78 -1.35 -2.84
CA LEU A 73 -7.86 -2.48 -2.96
C LEU A 73 -7.84 -3.36 -1.71
N GLY A 74 -7.99 -2.79 -0.52
CA GLY A 74 -7.83 -3.49 0.76
C GLY A 74 -8.73 -4.71 0.92
N PRO A 75 -10.05 -4.61 0.73
CA PRO A 75 -10.96 -5.76 0.82
C PRO A 75 -10.64 -6.86 -0.20
N LEU A 76 -10.26 -6.47 -1.42
CA LEU A 76 -9.93 -7.40 -2.51
C LEU A 76 -8.57 -8.06 -2.30
N TYR A 77 -7.63 -7.34 -1.72
CA TYR A 77 -6.32 -7.85 -1.37
C TYR A 77 -6.39 -8.83 -0.20
N GLY A 78 -7.11 -8.45 0.87
CA GLY A 78 -7.31 -9.28 2.05
C GLY A 78 -8.06 -10.59 1.78
N SER A 79 -9.01 -10.59 0.84
CA SER A 79 -9.72 -11.80 0.41
C SER A 79 -8.93 -12.66 -0.59
N GLY A 80 -7.83 -12.14 -1.15
CA GLY A 80 -7.06 -12.79 -2.20
C GLY A 80 -7.67 -12.68 -3.60
N ALA A 81 -8.75 -11.91 -3.78
CA ALA A 81 -9.42 -11.73 -5.06
C ALA A 81 -8.49 -11.10 -6.12
N LEU A 82 -7.67 -10.12 -5.74
CA LEU A 82 -6.69 -9.51 -6.66
C LEU A 82 -5.69 -10.55 -7.20
N ARG A 83 -5.21 -11.47 -6.36
CA ARG A 83 -4.30 -12.55 -6.76
C ARG A 83 -4.93 -13.51 -7.78
N THR A 84 -6.26 -13.63 -7.77
CA THR A 84 -7.01 -14.45 -8.75
C THR A 84 -7.31 -13.74 -10.06
N GLY A 85 -6.90 -12.47 -10.21
CA GLY A 85 -7.09 -11.69 -11.43
C GLY A 85 -8.37 -10.86 -11.47
N MET A 86 -9.01 -10.60 -10.31
CA MET A 86 -10.10 -9.62 -10.26
C MET A 86 -9.57 -8.22 -10.58
N LYS A 87 -10.21 -7.52 -11.53
CA LYS A 87 -9.92 -6.13 -11.90
C LYS A 87 -10.89 -5.20 -11.14
N PRO A 88 -10.43 -4.44 -10.14
CA PRO A 88 -11.25 -3.42 -9.50
C PRO A 88 -11.47 -2.22 -10.41
N ASP A 89 -12.56 -1.52 -10.18
CA ASP A 89 -12.71 -0.15 -10.67
C ASP A 89 -11.97 0.78 -9.71
N LEU A 90 -10.89 1.40 -10.19
CA LEU A 90 -10.03 2.23 -9.35
C LEU A 90 -10.62 3.64 -9.24
N PRO A 91 -10.51 4.28 -8.06
CA PRO A 91 -11.04 5.64 -7.85
C PRO A 91 -10.21 6.71 -8.58
N LEU A 92 -9.06 6.33 -9.14
CA LEU A 92 -8.09 7.21 -9.79
C LEU A 92 -7.67 6.60 -11.14
N PRO A 93 -7.30 7.44 -12.12
CA PRO A 93 -6.64 6.97 -13.33
C PRO A 93 -5.35 6.20 -13.00
N PRO A 94 -4.96 5.17 -13.78
CA PRO A 94 -3.78 4.35 -13.51
C PRO A 94 -2.50 5.15 -13.29
N GLU A 95 -2.25 6.17 -14.11
CA GLU A 95 -1.07 7.05 -13.98
C GLU A 95 -1.06 7.87 -12.69
N VAL A 96 -2.24 8.30 -12.21
CA VAL A 96 -2.37 9.04 -10.94
C VAL A 96 -2.18 8.09 -9.76
N ALA A 97 -2.71 6.87 -9.86
CA ALA A 97 -2.51 5.85 -8.83
C ALA A 97 -1.03 5.45 -8.70
N ASP A 98 -0.35 5.25 -9.83
CA ASP A 98 1.09 4.93 -9.85
C ASP A 98 1.94 6.04 -9.22
N HIS A 99 1.63 7.30 -9.57
CA HIS A 99 2.31 8.46 -8.99
C HIS A 99 2.09 8.56 -7.47
N ALA A 100 0.85 8.41 -7.00
CA ALA A 100 0.54 8.44 -5.57
C ALA A 100 1.28 7.32 -4.80
N ILE A 101 1.42 6.13 -5.39
CA ILE A 101 2.17 5.02 -4.80
C ILE A 101 3.67 5.35 -4.76
N CYS A 102 4.24 5.90 -5.83
CA CYS A 102 5.64 6.33 -5.85
C CYS A 102 5.92 7.42 -4.80
N ASP A 103 5.01 8.38 -4.64
CA ASP A 103 5.11 9.43 -3.64
C ASP A 103 5.04 8.86 -2.22
N LEU A 104 4.18 7.87 -1.98
CA LEU A 104 4.08 7.19 -0.69
C LEU A 104 5.40 6.50 -0.34
N LEU A 105 5.97 5.74 -1.28
CA LEU A 105 7.24 5.05 -1.08
C LEU A 105 8.38 6.04 -0.81
N SER A 106 8.41 7.15 -1.55
CA SER A 106 9.39 8.23 -1.37
C SER A 106 9.25 8.90 0.01
N ALA A 107 8.02 9.16 0.45
CA ALA A 107 7.73 9.75 1.75
C ALA A 107 8.11 8.81 2.91
N VAL A 108 7.83 7.52 2.79
CA VAL A 108 8.27 6.50 3.75
C VAL A 108 9.80 6.46 3.83
N GLU A 109 10.48 6.40 2.68
CA GLU A 109 11.94 6.38 2.63
C GLU A 109 12.55 7.63 3.29
N ALA A 110 11.99 8.81 2.99
CA ALA A 110 12.42 10.06 3.59
C ALA A 110 12.24 10.05 5.12
N ALA A 111 11.09 9.59 5.62
CA ALA A 111 10.82 9.52 7.05
C ALA A 111 11.78 8.59 7.78
N ILE A 112 12.05 7.40 7.22
CA ILE A 112 13.02 6.43 7.78
C ILE A 112 14.44 7.03 7.81
N ARG A 113 14.81 7.79 6.78
CA ARG A 113 16.14 8.42 6.68
C ARG A 113 16.35 9.56 7.68
N ILE A 114 15.31 10.35 7.98
CA ILE A 114 15.39 11.50 8.89
C ILE A 114 15.69 11.01 10.31
N ASP A 115 14.94 10.04 10.83
CA ASP A 115 15.14 9.53 12.18
C ASP A 115 16.50 8.83 12.35
N SER A 116 16.96 8.11 11.32
CA SER A 116 18.29 7.50 11.31
C SER A 116 19.45 8.51 11.45
N ARG A 117 19.21 9.80 11.20
CA ARG A 117 20.19 10.88 11.39
C ARG A 117 20.10 11.56 12.75
N ILE A 118 18.97 11.42 13.44
CA ILE A 118 18.75 11.98 14.79
C ILE A 118 19.32 11.01 15.85
N ASP A 119 19.31 9.71 15.58
CA ASP A 119 19.88 8.66 16.44
C ASP A 119 21.42 8.52 16.35
N ARG A 120 22.11 9.45 15.68
CA ARG A 120 23.57 9.44 15.43
C ARG A 120 24.27 10.62 16.08
#